data_AF-A0A087JYL2-F1
#
_entry.id   AF-A0A087JYL2-F1
#
_cell.length_a   1.000
_cell.length_b   1.000
_cell.length_c   1.000
_cell.angle_alpha   90.00
_cell.angle_beta   90.00
_cell.angle_gamma   90.00
#
_symmetry.space_group_name_H-M   'P 1'
#
loop_
_entity.id
_entity.type
_entity.pdbx_description
1 polymer ?
#
loop_
_entity_poly.entity_id
_entity_poly.type
_entity_poly.pdbx_seq_one_letter_code
_entity_poly.pdbx_strand_id
1 'polypeptide(L)'
;MGDRPPRELISLADDEGNSVSVNVLGRSSGWTAGLDAEILVKTPFVSGRIDLALYVARLESWADALDRLDAGEDVAWMKMSSGPSIFIQLTGERDCPEMVVEDESGSMVTVRVPLVPPDDWVADHRRRLRQVMDHWVPVLSG
;
A
#
# COMPACT_ATOMS: atom_id res chain seq x y z
N MET A 1 -22.90 7.74 13.44
CA MET A 1 -22.11 6.49 13.42
C MET A 1 -20.67 6.93 13.55
N GLY A 2 -20.00 6.64 14.67
CA GLY A 2 -18.65 7.18 14.92
C GLY A 2 -17.72 6.77 13.79
N ASP A 3 -17.32 7.74 12.97
CA ASP A 3 -16.56 7.49 11.77
C ASP A 3 -15.21 6.91 12.19
N ARG A 4 -14.94 5.66 11.81
CA ARG A 4 -13.65 5.06 12.12
C ARG A 4 -12.61 5.81 11.30
N PRO A 5 -11.43 6.13 11.87
CA PRO A 5 -10.40 6.82 11.11
C PRO A 5 -10.07 6.01 9.85
N PRO A 6 -9.82 6.65 8.70
CA PRO A 6 -9.50 5.96 7.46
C PRO A 6 -8.21 5.17 7.65
N ARG A 7 -8.29 3.85 7.40
CA ARG A 7 -7.16 2.94 7.63
C ARG A 7 -6.55 2.43 6.34
N GLU A 8 -7.36 2.08 5.36
CA GLU A 8 -6.90 1.39 4.18
C GLU A 8 -6.35 2.38 3.14
N LEU A 9 -5.03 2.39 2.96
CA LEU A 9 -4.31 3.23 1.99
C LEU A 9 -4.24 2.56 0.62
N ILE A 10 -3.91 1.27 0.59
CA ILE A 10 -3.84 0.43 -0.60
C ILE A 10 -4.75 -0.77 -0.37
N SER A 11 -5.55 -1.12 -1.39
CA SER A 11 -6.41 -2.30 -1.38
C SER A 11 -6.54 -2.85 -2.79
N LEU A 12 -5.78 -3.90 -3.07
CA LEU A 12 -5.87 -4.65 -4.31
C LEU A 12 -6.37 -6.05 -3.97
N ALA A 13 -7.52 -6.42 -4.51
CA ALA A 13 -8.14 -7.72 -4.29
C ALA A 13 -8.82 -8.21 -5.57
N ASP A 14 -8.81 -9.52 -5.77
CA ASP A 14 -9.56 -10.20 -6.82
C ASP A 14 -10.74 -11.00 -6.24
N ASP A 15 -11.53 -11.61 -7.12
CA ASP A 15 -12.67 -12.46 -6.76
C ASP A 15 -12.27 -13.89 -6.37
N GLU A 16 -11.00 -14.25 -6.54
CA GLU A 16 -10.42 -15.54 -6.11
C GLU A 16 -9.96 -15.53 -4.64
N GLY A 17 -10.03 -14.37 -3.98
CA GLY A 17 -9.67 -14.19 -2.58
C GLY A 17 -8.20 -13.85 -2.36
N ASN A 18 -7.47 -13.50 -3.42
CA ASN A 18 -6.14 -12.90 -3.29
C ASN A 18 -6.30 -11.42 -3.01
N SER A 19 -5.52 -10.92 -2.06
CA SER A 19 -5.48 -9.50 -1.74
C SER A 19 -4.15 -9.08 -1.17
N VAL A 20 -3.78 -7.84 -1.48
CA VAL A 20 -2.68 -7.13 -0.87
C VAL A 20 -3.18 -5.76 -0.44
N SER A 21 -2.97 -5.41 0.82
CA SER A 21 -3.43 -4.14 1.38
C SER A 21 -2.36 -3.47 2.22
N VAL A 22 -2.44 -2.14 2.31
CA VAL A 22 -1.64 -1.32 3.22
C VAL A 22 -2.59 -0.58 4.14
N ASN A 23 -2.46 -0.82 5.44
CA ASN A 23 -3.40 -0.33 6.45
C ASN A 23 -2.69 0.51 7.52
N VAL A 24 -3.21 1.70 7.80
CA VAL A 24 -2.83 2.54 8.94
C VAL A 24 -3.41 1.95 10.22
N LEU A 25 -2.53 1.66 11.18
CA LEU A 25 -2.87 1.13 12.50
C LEU A 25 -3.13 2.26 13.50
N GLY A 26 -2.45 3.39 13.34
CA GLY A 26 -2.63 4.60 14.14
C GLY A 26 -1.39 5.48 14.15
N ARG A 27 -1.35 6.46 15.06
CA ARG A 27 -0.14 7.26 15.31
C ARG A 27 0.95 6.38 15.91
N SER A 28 2.18 6.58 15.47
CA SER A 28 3.31 5.87 16.04
C SER A 28 3.58 6.36 17.46
N SER A 29 3.73 5.42 18.38
CA SER A 29 4.05 5.72 19.79
C SER A 29 5.50 6.21 19.98
N GLY A 30 6.40 5.81 19.09
CA GLY A 30 7.83 6.15 19.14
C GLY A 30 8.23 7.34 18.25
N TRP A 31 7.34 7.80 17.36
CA TRP A 31 7.65 8.87 16.41
C TRP A 31 6.42 9.74 16.12
N THR A 32 6.44 10.98 16.61
CA THR A 32 5.28 11.89 16.56
C THR A 32 4.84 12.28 15.15
N ALA A 33 5.77 12.28 14.19
CA ALA A 33 5.52 12.55 12.76
C ALA A 33 5.24 11.28 11.94
N GLY A 34 5.11 10.13 12.61
CA GLY A 34 4.89 8.83 11.99
C GLY A 34 3.53 8.20 12.30
N LEU A 35 3.10 7.34 11.40
CA LEU A 35 1.99 6.41 11.59
C LEU A 35 2.56 4.99 11.61
N ASP A 36 2.05 4.17 12.52
CA ASP A 36 2.23 2.72 12.44
C ASP A 36 1.26 2.19 11.38
N ALA A 37 1.75 1.37 10.48
CA ALA A 37 0.99 0.76 9.40
C ALA A 37 1.45 -0.69 9.18
N GLU A 38 0.71 -1.44 8.37
CA GLU A 38 1.09 -2.79 7.95
C GLU A 38 0.79 -3.03 6.47
N ILE A 39 1.64 -3.84 5.83
CA ILE A 39 1.29 -4.54 4.59
C ILE A 39 0.73 -5.89 4.99
N LEU A 40 -0.41 -6.24 4.39
CA LEU A 40 -1.07 -7.51 4.58
C LEU A 40 -1.29 -8.18 3.23
N VAL A 41 -0.67 -9.34 3.06
CA VAL A 41 -0.92 -10.24 1.92
C VAL A 41 -1.81 -11.38 2.39
N LYS A 42 -2.91 -11.61 1.69
CA LYS A 42 -3.83 -12.73 1.95
C LYS A 42 -4.15 -13.43 0.65
N THR A 43 -3.91 -14.72 0.60
CA THR A 43 -4.38 -15.62 -0.46
C THR A 43 -4.95 -16.89 0.19
N PRO A 44 -5.70 -17.74 -0.53
CA PRO A 44 -6.14 -19.03 -0.02
C PRO A 44 -5.00 -19.98 0.38
N PHE A 45 -3.79 -19.78 -0.17
CA PHE A 45 -2.64 -20.65 0.08
C PHE A 45 -1.67 -20.08 1.13
N VAL A 46 -1.37 -18.79 1.06
CA VAL A 46 -0.39 -18.11 1.91
C VAL A 46 -0.91 -16.75 2.39
N SER A 47 -0.66 -16.45 3.67
CA SER A 47 -0.88 -15.13 4.25
C SER A 47 0.37 -14.63 4.94
N GLY A 48 0.66 -13.34 4.81
CA GLY A 48 1.82 -12.69 5.41
C GLY A 48 1.47 -11.27 5.85
N ARG A 49 2.19 -10.79 6.87
CA ARG A 49 2.01 -9.45 7.43
C ARG A 49 3.35 -8.87 7.78
N ILE A 50 3.57 -7.60 7.45
CA ILE A 50 4.77 -6.87 7.83
C ILE A 50 4.42 -5.44 8.23
N ASP A 51 5.04 -4.98 9.31
CA ASP A 51 4.85 -3.62 9.81
C ASP A 51 5.69 -2.63 8.99
N LEU A 52 5.15 -1.43 8.76
CA LEU A 52 5.87 -0.31 8.16
C LEU A 52 5.48 1.01 8.82
N ALA A 53 6.37 1.99 8.73
CA ALA A 53 6.08 3.36 9.13
C ALA A 53 5.58 4.18 7.92
N LEU A 54 4.53 4.97 8.11
CA LEU A 54 4.11 5.99 7.14
C LEU A 54 4.35 7.39 7.70
N TYR A 55 4.63 8.32 6.81
CA TYR A 55 4.82 9.74 7.10
C TYR A 55 4.46 10.53 5.84
N VAL A 56 4.34 11.85 5.95
CA VAL A 56 3.81 12.72 4.88
C VAL A 56 4.50 12.46 3.54
N ALA A 57 5.83 12.47 3.49
CA ALA A 57 6.56 12.22 2.24
C ALA A 57 6.37 10.81 1.65
N ARG A 58 6.04 9.77 2.46
CA ARG A 58 5.67 8.44 1.92
C ARG A 58 4.27 8.46 1.29
N LEU A 59 3.33 9.21 1.86
CA LEU A 59 1.99 9.39 1.31
C LEU A 59 2.03 10.21 0.01
N GLU A 60 2.84 11.28 -0.03
CA GLU A 60 3.07 12.07 -1.25
C GLU A 60 3.74 11.23 -2.35
N SER A 61 4.75 10.44 -2.00
CA SER A 61 5.37 9.51 -2.95
C SER A 61 4.39 8.43 -3.46
N TRP A 62 3.37 8.07 -2.67
CA TRP A 62 2.30 7.20 -3.15
C TRP A 62 1.37 7.92 -4.13
N ALA A 63 1.11 9.23 -3.93
CA ALA A 63 0.39 10.05 -4.90
C ALA A 63 1.09 10.05 -6.26
N ASP A 64 2.40 10.28 -6.26
CA ASP A 64 3.23 10.27 -7.48
C ASP A 64 3.20 8.90 -8.17
N ALA A 65 3.22 7.82 -7.40
CA ALA A 65 3.08 6.47 -7.94
C ALA A 65 1.70 6.26 -8.58
N LEU A 66 0.62 6.76 -7.99
CA LEU A 66 -0.72 6.68 -8.58
C LEU A 66 -0.83 7.46 -9.90
N ASP A 67 -0.15 8.59 -10.02
CA ASP A 67 -0.13 9.35 -11.28
C ASP A 67 0.62 8.63 -12.40
N ARG A 68 1.68 7.89 -12.05
CA ARG A 68 2.42 7.04 -13.01
C ARG A 68 1.61 5.81 -13.42
N LEU A 69 0.92 5.17 -12.48
CA LEU A 69 0.01 4.05 -12.76
C LEU A 69 -1.12 4.47 -13.71
N ASP A 70 -1.68 5.66 -13.52
CA ASP A 70 -2.71 6.23 -14.39
C ASP A 70 -2.19 6.55 -15.80
N ALA A 71 -0.90 6.84 -15.92
CA ALA A 71 -0.21 7.00 -17.20
C ALA A 71 0.16 5.66 -17.86
N GLY A 72 -0.19 4.52 -17.25
CA GLY A 72 0.13 3.18 -17.76
C GLY A 72 1.57 2.74 -17.48
N GLU A 73 2.24 3.32 -16.48
CA GLU A 73 3.59 2.93 -16.08
C GLU A 73 3.59 2.00 -14.86
N ASP A 74 4.51 1.04 -14.86
CA ASP A 74 4.87 0.29 -13.66
C ASP A 74 5.49 1.20 -12.60
N VAL A 75 5.22 0.88 -11.33
CA VAL A 75 5.70 1.67 -10.20
C VAL A 75 6.40 0.84 -9.15
N ALA A 76 7.34 1.51 -8.48
CA ALA A 76 8.04 1.03 -7.31
C ALA A 76 7.86 2.07 -6.20
N TRP A 77 7.22 1.67 -5.11
CA TRP A 77 7.00 2.50 -3.94
C TRP A 77 7.87 1.99 -2.78
N MET A 78 8.50 2.92 -2.06
CA MET A 78 9.45 2.65 -0.96
C MET A 78 10.73 1.88 -1.35
N LYS A 79 11.02 1.75 -2.65
CA LYS A 79 12.24 1.12 -3.17
C LYS A 79 13.51 1.78 -2.59
N MET A 80 14.48 0.97 -2.17
CA MET A 80 15.75 1.41 -1.55
C MET A 80 15.58 2.19 -0.24
N SER A 81 14.40 2.16 0.39
CA SER A 81 14.19 2.77 1.71
C SER A 81 14.34 1.73 2.83
N SER A 82 14.41 2.18 4.07
CA SER A 82 14.36 1.26 5.22
C SER A 82 12.96 0.63 5.33
N GLY A 83 12.88 -0.69 5.13
CA GLY A 83 11.65 -1.48 5.23
C GLY A 83 11.21 -2.12 3.91
N PRO A 84 9.97 -2.63 3.84
CA PRO A 84 9.47 -3.33 2.67
C PRO A 84 9.28 -2.39 1.47
N SER A 85 9.55 -2.92 0.27
CA SER A 85 9.24 -2.28 -1.01
C SER A 85 7.98 -2.87 -1.62
N ILE A 86 7.20 -2.04 -2.30
CA ILE A 86 6.00 -2.44 -3.03
C ILE A 86 6.19 -2.10 -4.51
N PHE A 87 5.93 -3.06 -5.38
CA PHE A 87 5.92 -2.84 -6.82
C PHE A 87 4.55 -3.20 -7.37
N ILE A 88 4.10 -2.44 -8.35
CA ILE A 88 2.91 -2.76 -9.12
C ILE A 88 3.31 -2.78 -10.58
N GLN A 89 3.16 -3.97 -11.18
CA GLN A 89 3.37 -4.20 -12.61
C GLN A 89 2.00 -4.28 -13.26
N LEU A 90 1.72 -3.43 -14.25
CA LEU A 90 0.43 -3.43 -14.95
C LEU A 90 0.28 -4.62 -15.90
N THR A 91 1.40 -5.21 -16.31
CA THR A 91 1.46 -6.43 -17.12
C THR A 91 2.50 -7.37 -16.53
N GLY A 92 2.06 -8.21 -15.58
CA GLY A 92 2.88 -9.25 -14.97
C GLY A 92 3.02 -10.49 -15.85
N GLU A 93 3.66 -11.53 -15.32
CA GLU A 93 3.98 -12.77 -16.06
C GLU A 93 2.75 -13.55 -16.57
N ARG A 94 1.56 -13.26 -16.04
CA ARG A 94 0.29 -13.90 -16.39
C ARG A 94 -0.64 -13.02 -17.24
N ASP A 95 -0.09 -11.99 -17.88
CA ASP A 95 -0.85 -10.99 -18.64
C ASP A 95 -1.92 -10.26 -17.79
N CYS A 96 -1.71 -10.20 -16.48
CA CYS A 96 -2.55 -9.45 -15.52
C CYS A 96 -1.68 -8.59 -14.59
N PRO A 97 -2.27 -7.58 -13.93
CA PRO A 97 -1.54 -6.82 -12.93
C PRO A 97 -0.94 -7.70 -11.82
N GLU A 98 0.28 -7.40 -11.41
CA GLU A 98 0.97 -8.11 -10.33
C GLU A 98 1.43 -7.12 -9.27
N MET A 99 1.14 -7.43 -8.00
CA MET A 99 1.71 -6.71 -6.88
C MET A 99 2.82 -7.53 -6.25
N VAL A 100 3.99 -6.90 -6.10
CA VAL A 100 5.17 -7.51 -5.50
C VAL A 100 5.49 -6.81 -4.19
N VAL A 101 5.65 -7.59 -3.13
CA VAL A 101 6.11 -7.11 -1.81
C VAL A 101 7.47 -7.73 -1.54
N GLU A 102 8.48 -6.89 -1.32
CA GLU A 102 9.84 -7.32 -1.01
C GLU A 102 10.25 -6.81 0.37
N ASP A 103 10.51 -7.71 1.33
CA ASP A 103 11.13 -7.36 2.60
C ASP A 103 12.62 -7.73 2.59
N GLU A 104 13.42 -6.92 1.91
CA GLU A 104 14.88 -7.11 1.79
C GLU A 104 15.63 -6.84 3.10
N SER A 105 15.01 -6.17 4.07
CA SER A 105 15.68 -5.73 5.29
C SER A 105 15.39 -6.62 6.50
N GLY A 106 14.24 -7.29 6.53
CA GLY A 106 13.80 -8.15 7.62
C GLY A 106 13.92 -9.63 7.28
N SER A 107 12.95 -10.16 6.56
CA SER A 107 12.80 -11.59 6.32
C SER A 107 13.51 -12.11 5.07
N MET A 108 14.00 -11.23 4.19
CA MET A 108 14.52 -11.57 2.85
C MET A 108 13.48 -12.29 1.98
N VAL A 109 12.20 -11.99 2.18
CA VAL A 109 11.09 -12.65 1.48
C VAL A 109 10.56 -11.72 0.41
N THR A 110 10.34 -12.29 -0.78
CA THR A 110 9.58 -11.66 -1.85
C THR A 110 8.28 -12.42 -2.05
N VAL A 111 7.16 -11.70 -2.08
CA VAL A 111 5.85 -12.23 -2.40
C VAL A 111 5.36 -11.56 -3.68
N ARG A 112 4.98 -12.38 -4.66
CA ARG A 112 4.36 -11.94 -5.92
C ARG A 112 2.93 -12.42 -5.94
N VAL A 113 1.99 -11.49 -6.12
CA VAL A 113 0.56 -11.79 -6.16
C VAL A 113 -0.01 -11.23 -7.47
N PRO A 114 -0.19 -12.08 -8.48
CA PRO A 114 -1.01 -11.76 -9.65
C PRO A 114 -2.44 -11.55 -9.20
N LEU A 115 -3.07 -10.46 -9.62
CA LEU A 115 -4.43 -10.10 -9.22
C LEU A 115 -5.13 -9.33 -10.33
N VAL A 116 -6.43 -9.55 -10.48
CA VAL A 116 -7.27 -8.86 -11.46
C VAL A 116 -8.12 -7.83 -10.71
N PRO A 117 -7.63 -6.60 -10.52
CA PRO A 117 -8.37 -5.59 -9.79
C PRO A 117 -9.52 -5.02 -10.64
N PRO A 118 -10.53 -4.39 -10.02
CA PRO A 118 -11.56 -3.65 -10.74
C PRO A 118 -10.96 -2.55 -11.62
N ASP A 119 -11.58 -2.25 -12.77
CA ASP A 119 -11.06 -1.26 -13.74
C ASP A 119 -10.75 0.12 -13.13
N ASP A 120 -11.47 0.54 -12.08
CA ASP A 120 -11.30 1.85 -11.43
C ASP A 120 -10.36 1.83 -10.21
N TRP A 121 -9.57 0.78 -10.02
CA TRP A 121 -8.75 0.60 -8.81
C TRP A 121 -7.79 1.77 -8.55
N VAL A 122 -7.17 2.37 -9.58
CA VAL A 122 -6.29 3.53 -9.41
C VAL A 122 -7.08 4.74 -8.85
N ALA A 123 -8.28 4.97 -9.38
CA ALA A 123 -9.16 6.03 -8.88
C ALA A 123 -9.62 5.76 -7.44
N ASP A 124 -9.87 4.50 -7.09
CA ASP A 124 -10.17 4.09 -5.72
C ASP A 124 -9.01 4.37 -4.76
N HIS A 125 -7.78 4.03 -5.14
CA HIS A 125 -6.60 4.32 -4.35
C HIS A 125 -6.37 5.83 -4.18
N ARG A 126 -6.66 6.65 -5.20
CA ARG A 126 -6.62 8.11 -5.06
C ARG A 126 -7.66 8.63 -4.06
N ARG A 127 -8.86 8.03 -3.98
CA ARG A 127 -9.87 8.38 -2.97
C ARG A 127 -9.39 8.01 -1.57
N ARG A 128 -8.85 6.80 -1.40
CA ARG A 128 -8.31 6.30 -0.13
C ARG A 128 -7.15 7.14 0.37
N LEU A 129 -6.20 7.46 -0.51
CA LEU A 129 -5.08 8.36 -0.18
C LEU A 129 -5.58 9.72 0.30
N ARG A 130 -6.55 10.34 -0.40
CA ARG A 130 -7.16 11.60 0.06
C ARG A 130 -7.76 11.47 1.46
N GLN A 131 -8.55 10.44 1.72
CA GLN A 131 -9.14 10.21 3.04
C GLN A 131 -8.05 10.06 4.12
N VAL A 132 -7.01 9.27 3.86
CA VAL A 132 -5.87 9.08 4.77
C VAL A 132 -5.15 10.40 5.00
N MET A 133 -4.85 11.16 3.96
CA MET A 133 -4.16 12.44 4.07
C MET A 133 -4.98 13.48 4.85
N ASP A 134 -6.26 13.64 4.50
CA ASP A 134 -7.16 14.61 5.14
C ASP A 134 -7.33 14.34 6.65
N HIS A 135 -7.32 13.07 7.06
CA HIS A 135 -7.44 12.70 8.47
C HIS A 135 -6.11 12.74 9.22
N TRP A 136 -5.05 12.14 8.66
CA TRP A 136 -3.82 11.88 9.41
C TRP A 136 -2.76 12.98 9.29
N VAL A 137 -2.62 13.64 8.14
CA VAL A 137 -1.57 14.67 7.96
C VAL A 137 -1.69 15.83 8.96
N PRO A 138 -2.90 16.35 9.28
CA PRO A 138 -3.04 17.38 10.30
C PRO A 138 -2.56 16.96 11.69
N VAL A 139 -2.71 15.69 12.06
CA VAL A 139 -2.30 15.18 13.39
C VAL A 139 -0.84 14.72 13.46
N LEU A 140 -0.14 14.64 12.32
CA LEU A 140 1.31 14.42 12.25
C LEU A 140 2.10 15.74 12.29
N SER A 141 1.44 16.85 11.97
CA SER A 141 2.04 18.19 11.91
C SER A 141 1.88 18.97 13.23
N GLY A 142 1.20 18.40 14.22
CA GLY A 142 0.93 18.99 15.54
C GLY A 142 1.56 18.19 16.66
#